data_AF-A0A9E6E6C9-F1
#
_entry.id   AF-A0A9E6E6C9-F1
#
_cell.length_a   1.000
_cell.length_b   1.000
_cell.length_c   1.000
_cell.angle_alpha   90.00
_cell.angle_beta   90.00
_cell.angle_gamma   90.00
#
_symmetry.space_group_name_H-M   'P 1'
#
loop_
_entity.id
_entity.type
_entity.pdbx_description
1 polymer ?
#
loop_
_entity_poly.entity_id
_entity_poly.type
_entity_poly.pdbx_seq_one_letter_code
_entity_poly.pdbx_strand_id
1 'polypeptide(L)'
;MSRVNTQETLVRFRYAQKLVDGRDEFVNQKAIAPTDQPPEPLMQVTDDIISIRDARHAIRSVYLVPVVIAVWFTFIFIISDLGLNSASINYGKDLLTRYQEKEQEGSYFSDHQRKEYLYYQTIFASNGDYSLANYFFAVYKFGREGVRKGLEKELKTTGVSALIVFLVSVFFIRTLRPTDIFFDRKRGIVYTWFYGRVAACRFENLGFLEKSTGIVL
;
A
#
# COMPACT_ATOMS: atom_id res chain seq x y z
N MET A 1 38.41 17.60 16.72
CA MET A 1 38.67 16.15 16.92
C MET A 1 37.35 15.41 16.88
N SER A 2 37.06 14.73 15.77
CA SER A 2 35.83 13.94 15.60
C SER A 2 35.97 12.58 16.30
N ARG A 3 35.13 12.30 17.29
CA ARG A 3 35.06 10.96 17.92
C ARG A 3 34.22 10.05 17.02
N VAL A 4 34.91 9.26 16.20
CA VAL A 4 34.31 8.14 15.47
C VAL A 4 34.06 7.01 16.49
N ASN A 5 32.81 6.59 16.65
CA ASN A 5 32.51 5.44 17.49
C ASN A 5 32.92 4.16 16.73
N THR A 6 34.06 3.58 17.09
CA THR A 6 34.62 2.34 16.55
C THR A 6 33.99 1.11 17.21
N GLN A 7 32.67 1.05 17.28
CA GLN A 7 31.97 -0.20 17.56
C GLN A 7 31.38 -0.73 16.26
N GLU A 8 31.68 -2.00 15.97
CA GLU A 8 31.25 -2.77 14.80
C GLU A 8 29.73 -2.97 14.78
N THR A 9 28.99 -1.90 14.55
CA THR A 9 27.58 -1.96 14.20
C THR A 9 27.42 -1.65 12.72
N LEU A 10 26.55 -2.40 12.03
CA LEU A 10 26.20 -2.25 10.61
C LEU A 10 25.78 -0.83 10.19
N VAL A 11 25.57 0.08 11.15
CA VAL A 11 25.27 1.49 10.93
C VAL A 11 26.34 2.36 11.58
N ARG A 12 27.18 3.01 10.75
CA ARG A 12 28.11 4.05 11.21
C ARG A 12 27.31 5.33 11.45
N PHE A 13 27.36 5.85 12.67
CA PHE A 13 26.84 7.17 13.02
C PHE A 13 28.01 8.12 13.26
N ARG A 14 28.11 9.21 12.48
CA ARG A 14 28.95 10.36 12.84
C ARG A 14 28.09 11.35 13.63
N TYR A 15 28.62 11.85 14.76
CA TYR A 15 27.95 12.88 15.56
C TYR A 15 27.69 14.14 14.74
N ALA A 16 26.63 14.88 15.08
CA ALA A 16 26.24 16.09 14.37
C ALA A 16 27.38 17.11 14.33
N GLN A 17 27.83 17.47 13.12
CA GLN A 17 28.83 18.52 12.90
C GLN A 17 28.15 19.77 12.35
N LYS A 18 28.61 20.95 12.73
CA LYS A 18 28.12 22.19 12.12
C LYS A 18 28.65 22.26 10.69
N LEU A 19 27.79 22.62 9.74
CA LEU A 19 28.20 22.79 8.33
C LEU A 19 29.25 23.87 8.15
N VAL A 20 29.24 24.90 9.00
CA VAL A 20 30.20 26.01 8.96
C VAL A 20 31.64 25.52 9.17
N ASP A 21 31.84 24.47 9.97
CA ASP A 21 33.17 23.97 10.32
C ASP A 21 33.89 23.33 9.12
N GLY A 22 33.16 22.94 8.07
CA GLY A 22 33.72 22.37 6.83
C GLY A 22 33.86 23.37 5.67
N ARG A 23 33.52 24.65 5.88
CA ARG A 23 33.45 25.67 4.80
C ARG A 23 34.75 25.76 3.99
N ASP A 24 35.89 25.73 4.67
CA ASP A 24 37.20 25.91 4.02
C ASP A 24 37.57 24.72 3.13
N GLU A 25 37.07 23.52 3.43
CA GLU A 25 37.25 22.34 2.56
C GLU A 25 36.40 22.45 1.28
N PHE A 26 35.17 23.00 1.38
CA PHE A 26 34.28 23.16 0.23
C PHE A 26 34.68 24.31 -0.69
N VAL A 27 35.22 25.41 -0.15
CA VAL A 27 35.68 26.57 -0.95
C VAL A 27 36.88 26.22 -1.83
N ASN A 28 37.68 25.24 -1.43
CA ASN A 28 38.85 24.78 -2.18
C ASN A 28 38.53 23.80 -3.32
N GLN A 29 37.26 23.41 -3.51
CA GLN A 29 36.87 22.57 -4.65
C GLN A 29 36.75 23.38 -5.94
N LYS A 30 37.23 22.78 -7.04
CA LYS A 30 37.24 23.36 -8.39
C LYS A 30 35.83 23.77 -8.80
N ALA A 31 35.68 24.96 -9.39
CA ALA A 31 34.40 25.44 -9.93
C ALA A 31 33.86 24.44 -10.97
N ILE A 32 32.69 23.87 -10.67
CA ILE A 32 31.98 22.95 -11.57
C ILE A 32 31.13 23.79 -12.51
N ALA A 33 31.15 23.47 -13.81
CA ALA A 33 30.34 24.18 -14.80
C ALA A 33 28.83 24.00 -14.50
N PRO A 34 28.01 25.06 -14.63
CA PRO A 34 26.58 24.96 -14.41
C PRO A 34 25.96 23.96 -15.40
N THR A 35 25.16 23.05 -14.89
CA THR A 35 24.35 22.11 -15.69
C THR A 35 22.96 22.72 -15.86
N ASP A 36 22.32 22.53 -17.03
CA ASP A 36 20.99 23.11 -17.33
C ASP A 36 19.91 22.68 -16.33
N GLN A 37 20.06 21.49 -15.73
CA GLN A 37 19.23 21.00 -14.63
C GLN A 37 20.12 20.61 -13.45
N PRO A 38 19.74 21.02 -12.22
CA PRO A 38 20.47 20.61 -11.04
C PRO A 38 20.36 19.09 -10.85
N PRO A 39 21.47 18.37 -10.57
CA PRO A 39 21.42 16.95 -10.30
C PRO A 39 20.76 16.68 -8.94
N GLU A 40 20.01 15.58 -8.83
CA GLU A 40 19.45 15.16 -7.55
C GLU A 40 20.58 15.00 -6.50
N PRO A 41 20.38 15.49 -5.25
CA PRO A 41 19.12 15.87 -4.62
C PRO A 41 18.74 17.36 -4.75
N LEU A 42 19.46 18.17 -5.53
CA LEU A 42 19.12 19.59 -5.72
C LEU A 42 17.92 19.70 -6.65
N MET A 43 16.81 20.25 -6.16
CA MET A 43 15.55 20.32 -6.90
C MET A 43 15.40 21.64 -7.67
N GLN A 44 15.76 22.76 -7.04
CA GLN A 44 15.72 24.08 -7.65
C GLN A 44 16.85 24.93 -7.09
N VAL A 45 17.53 25.65 -7.99
CA VAL A 45 18.54 26.66 -7.66
C VAL A 45 18.12 27.96 -8.32
N THR A 46 17.80 28.96 -7.49
CA THR A 46 17.48 30.33 -7.92
C THR A 46 18.31 31.29 -7.08
N ASP A 47 18.58 32.51 -7.56
CA ASP A 47 19.40 33.54 -6.86
C ASP A 47 19.07 33.70 -5.38
N ASP A 48 17.80 33.49 -5.00
CA ASP A 48 17.33 33.65 -3.63
C ASP A 48 17.24 32.34 -2.83
N ILE A 49 16.90 31.22 -3.47
CA ILE A 49 16.50 29.98 -2.80
C ILE A 49 17.17 28.77 -3.45
N ILE A 50 17.64 27.85 -2.61
CA ILE A 50 18.04 26.50 -3.02
C ILE A 50 17.10 25.51 -2.34
N SER A 51 16.50 24.59 -3.09
CA SER A 51 15.71 23.49 -2.53
C SER A 51 16.42 22.15 -2.70
N ILE A 52 16.41 21.36 -1.62
CA ILE A 52 17.05 20.05 -1.55
C ILE A 52 16.00 19.01 -1.21
N ARG A 53 15.95 17.93 -1.99
CA ARG A 53 15.09 16.79 -1.73
C ARG A 53 15.57 16.07 -0.47
N ASP A 54 14.69 15.95 0.50
CA ASP A 54 14.96 15.19 1.73
C ASP A 54 15.11 13.68 1.43
N ALA A 55 16.07 13.01 2.07
CA ALA A 55 16.25 11.56 1.99
C ALA A 55 14.98 10.78 2.36
N ARG A 56 14.10 11.37 3.18
CA ARG A 56 12.78 10.80 3.54
C ARG A 56 11.83 10.63 2.35
N HIS A 57 12.04 11.33 1.23
CA HIS A 57 11.28 11.11 0.00
C HIS A 57 11.55 9.72 -0.60
N ALA A 58 12.81 9.26 -0.57
CA ALA A 58 13.19 7.97 -1.11
C ALA A 58 12.58 6.82 -0.29
N ILE A 59 12.39 7.00 1.03
CA ILE A 59 11.80 5.96 1.89
C ILE A 59 10.37 5.65 1.46
N ARG A 60 9.58 6.67 1.13
CA ARG A 60 8.19 6.49 0.70
C ARG A 60 8.10 5.80 -0.67
N SER A 61 8.87 6.26 -1.65
CA SER A 61 8.79 5.70 -3.00
C SER A 61 9.40 4.30 -3.11
N VAL A 62 10.51 4.04 -2.42
CA VAL A 62 11.24 2.76 -2.50
C VAL A 62 10.62 1.66 -1.64
N TYR A 63 10.10 2.00 -0.45
CA TYR A 63 9.59 0.99 0.48
C TYR A 63 8.08 1.04 0.67
N LEU A 64 7.51 2.22 0.95
CA LEU A 64 6.09 2.35 1.31
C LEU A 64 5.17 2.03 0.13
N VAL A 65 5.44 2.60 -1.05
CA VAL A 65 4.61 2.43 -2.26
C VAL A 65 4.53 0.96 -2.70
N PRO A 66 5.63 0.22 -2.86
CA PRO A 66 5.56 -1.19 -3.25
C PRO A 66 4.78 -2.05 -2.26
N VAL A 67 4.92 -1.80 -0.95
CA VAL A 67 4.19 -2.55 0.08
C VAL A 67 2.68 -2.30 -0.01
N VAL A 68 2.25 -1.06 -0.20
CA VAL A 68 0.82 -0.74 -0.33
C VAL A 68 0.23 -1.37 -1.59
N ILE A 69 0.96 -1.31 -2.70
CA ILE A 69 0.55 -1.97 -3.95
C ILE A 69 0.41 -3.48 -3.74
N ALA A 70 1.37 -4.13 -3.08
CA ALA A 70 1.29 -5.55 -2.78
C ALA A 70 0.05 -5.90 -1.92
N VAL A 71 -0.23 -5.11 -0.89
CA VAL A 71 -1.42 -5.29 -0.03
C VAL A 71 -2.71 -5.16 -0.85
N TRP A 72 -2.81 -4.18 -1.76
CA TRP A 72 -3.96 -4.04 -2.64
C TRP A 72 -4.13 -5.23 -3.58
N PHE A 73 -3.04 -5.70 -4.20
CA PHE A 73 -3.10 -6.89 -5.05
C PHE A 73 -3.56 -8.12 -4.28
N THR A 74 -3.00 -8.38 -3.09
CA THR A 74 -3.45 -9.48 -2.23
C THR A 74 -4.94 -9.40 -1.92
N PHE A 75 -5.47 -8.19 -1.68
CA PHE A 75 -6.90 -8.02 -1.43
C PHE A 75 -7.77 -8.28 -2.67
N ILE A 76 -7.32 -7.87 -3.85
CA ILE A 76 -8.00 -8.18 -5.11
C ILE A 76 -8.06 -9.70 -5.30
N PHE A 77 -6.98 -10.43 -5.01
CA PHE A 77 -6.99 -11.90 -5.06
C PHE A 77 -8.04 -12.50 -4.11
N ILE A 78 -8.12 -12.02 -2.87
CA ILE A 78 -9.11 -12.48 -1.89
C ILE A 78 -10.55 -12.20 -2.36
N ILE A 79 -10.81 -11.05 -2.99
CA ILE A 79 -12.12 -10.75 -3.57
C ILE A 79 -12.41 -11.64 -4.77
N SER A 80 -11.42 -11.88 -5.63
CA SER A 80 -11.59 -12.68 -6.84
C SER A 80 -11.89 -14.16 -6.55
N ASP A 81 -11.44 -14.65 -5.40
CA ASP A 81 -11.70 -16.01 -4.92
C ASP A 81 -13.02 -16.12 -4.14
N LEU A 82 -13.74 -15.00 -3.96
CA LEU A 82 -15.00 -14.99 -3.23
C LEU A 82 -16.12 -15.61 -4.09
N GLY A 83 -16.71 -16.70 -3.60
CA GLY A 83 -17.85 -17.38 -4.24
C GLY A 83 -17.46 -18.62 -5.05
N LEU A 84 -18.29 -18.95 -6.04
CA LEU A 84 -18.10 -20.14 -6.87
C LEU A 84 -17.10 -19.86 -8.01
N ASN A 85 -16.14 -20.77 -8.17
CA ASN A 85 -15.25 -20.79 -9.32
C ASN A 85 -15.97 -21.25 -10.60
N SER A 86 -15.39 -20.98 -11.77
CA SER A 86 -16.00 -21.33 -13.07
C SER A 86 -16.36 -22.81 -13.21
N ALA A 87 -15.55 -23.72 -12.67
CA ALA A 87 -15.82 -25.16 -12.70
C ALA A 87 -17.08 -25.52 -11.90
N SER A 88 -17.22 -24.96 -10.69
CA SER A 88 -18.37 -25.17 -9.82
C SER A 88 -19.65 -24.52 -10.35
N ILE A 89 -19.52 -23.39 -11.06
CA ILE A 89 -20.62 -22.76 -11.80
C ILE A 89 -21.11 -23.71 -12.90
N ASN A 90 -20.21 -24.24 -13.73
CA ASN A 90 -20.58 -25.16 -14.81
C ASN A 90 -21.20 -26.46 -14.28
N TYR A 91 -20.63 -27.02 -13.22
CA TYR A 91 -21.18 -28.20 -12.55
C TYR A 91 -22.59 -27.93 -11.98
N GLY A 92 -22.78 -26.77 -11.36
CA GLY A 92 -24.09 -26.36 -10.85
C GLY A 92 -25.13 -26.16 -11.96
N LYS A 93 -24.72 -25.65 -13.12
CA LYS A 93 -25.59 -25.53 -14.31
C LYS A 93 -26.01 -26.89 -14.85
N ASP A 94 -25.07 -27.82 -15.02
CA ASP A 94 -25.35 -29.20 -15.46
C ASP A 94 -26.32 -29.91 -14.50
N LEU A 95 -26.09 -29.80 -13.20
CA LEU A 95 -27.01 -30.34 -12.19
C LEU A 95 -28.40 -29.71 -12.26
N LEU A 96 -28.48 -28.39 -12.43
CA LEU A 96 -29.76 -27.70 -12.55
C LEU A 96 -30.55 -28.22 -13.76
N THR A 97 -29.89 -28.37 -14.92
CA THR A 97 -30.51 -28.92 -16.13
C THR A 97 -31.03 -30.34 -15.90
N ARG A 98 -30.23 -31.22 -15.27
CA ARG A 98 -30.66 -32.60 -14.97
C ARG A 98 -31.87 -32.65 -14.04
N TYR A 99 -31.95 -31.76 -13.06
CA TYR A 99 -33.12 -31.70 -12.19
C TYR A 99 -34.34 -31.15 -12.92
N GLN A 100 -34.18 -30.18 -13.82
CA GLN A 100 -35.28 -29.68 -14.66
C GLN A 100 -35.81 -30.75 -15.61
N GLU A 101 -34.95 -31.53 -16.25
CA GLU A 101 -35.33 -32.67 -17.09
C GLU A 101 -36.11 -33.71 -16.27
N LYS A 102 -35.59 -34.06 -15.09
CA LYS A 102 -36.25 -35.00 -14.16
C LYS A 102 -37.63 -34.50 -13.69
N GLU A 103 -37.80 -33.18 -13.51
CA GLU A 103 -39.08 -32.56 -13.15
C GLU A 103 -40.07 -32.64 -14.32
N GLN A 104 -39.62 -32.41 -15.55
CA GLN A 104 -40.44 -32.54 -16.77
C GLN A 104 -40.89 -33.99 -17.02
N GLU A 105 -40.04 -34.96 -16.71
CA GLU A 105 -40.36 -36.39 -16.78
C GLU A 105 -41.34 -36.86 -15.69
N GLY A 106 -41.71 -35.99 -14.73
CA GLY A 106 -42.60 -36.34 -13.62
C GLY A 106 -41.96 -37.29 -12.61
N SER A 107 -40.64 -37.40 -12.61
CA SER A 107 -39.90 -38.31 -11.74
C SER A 107 -39.89 -37.86 -10.28
N TYR A 108 -39.90 -38.82 -9.35
CA TYR A 108 -39.88 -38.52 -7.92
C TYR A 108 -38.54 -37.93 -7.45
N PHE A 109 -38.61 -36.84 -6.68
CA PHE A 109 -37.47 -36.24 -5.99
C PHE A 109 -37.45 -36.70 -4.54
N SER A 110 -36.28 -37.16 -4.08
CA SER A 110 -36.07 -37.29 -2.63
C SER A 110 -36.01 -35.90 -1.98
N ASP A 111 -36.28 -35.81 -0.68
CA ASP A 111 -36.19 -34.53 0.07
C ASP A 111 -34.82 -33.86 -0.09
N HIS A 112 -33.76 -34.67 -0.15
CA HIS A 112 -32.41 -34.21 -0.41
C HIS A 112 -32.25 -33.59 -1.81
N GLN A 113 -32.72 -34.30 -2.85
CA GLN A 113 -32.67 -33.81 -4.23
C GLN A 113 -33.50 -32.53 -4.41
N ARG A 114 -34.66 -32.45 -3.74
CA ARG A 114 -35.49 -31.25 -3.77
C ARG A 114 -34.78 -30.04 -3.17
N LYS A 115 -34.04 -30.24 -2.06
CA LYS A 115 -33.25 -29.18 -1.43
C LYS A 115 -32.06 -28.75 -2.28
N GLU A 116 -31.37 -29.70 -2.92
CA GLU A 116 -30.29 -29.40 -3.88
C GLU A 116 -30.80 -28.67 -5.12
N TYR A 117 -31.95 -29.07 -5.66
CA TYR A 117 -32.59 -28.41 -6.79
C TYR A 117 -32.91 -26.94 -6.45
N LEU A 118 -33.56 -26.69 -5.31
CA LEU A 118 -33.85 -25.33 -4.83
C LEU A 118 -32.57 -24.51 -4.59
N TYR A 119 -31.51 -25.14 -4.11
CA TYR A 119 -30.21 -24.49 -3.92
C TYR A 119 -29.63 -23.98 -5.24
N TYR A 120 -29.50 -24.85 -6.25
CA TYR A 120 -28.94 -24.45 -7.56
C TYR A 120 -29.87 -23.52 -8.33
N GLN A 121 -31.18 -23.73 -8.25
CA GLN A 121 -32.17 -22.82 -8.84
C GLN A 121 -32.06 -21.40 -8.27
N THR A 122 -31.81 -21.30 -6.96
CA THR A 122 -31.62 -19.99 -6.31
C THR A 122 -30.30 -19.34 -6.73
N ILE A 123 -29.23 -20.11 -6.93
CA ILE A 123 -27.92 -19.59 -7.37
C ILE A 123 -27.99 -18.96 -8.76
N PHE A 124 -28.60 -19.65 -9.72
CA PHE A 124 -28.57 -19.27 -11.14
C PHE A 124 -29.75 -18.41 -11.60
N ALA A 125 -30.72 -18.11 -10.72
CA ALA A 125 -31.92 -17.33 -11.03
C ALA A 125 -32.65 -17.77 -12.32
N SER A 126 -33.72 -17.09 -12.70
CA SER A 126 -34.53 -17.47 -13.88
C SER A 126 -33.80 -17.26 -15.22
N ASN A 127 -32.74 -16.45 -15.24
CA ASN A 127 -31.93 -16.17 -16.43
C ASN A 127 -30.73 -17.12 -16.60
N GLY A 128 -30.44 -17.99 -15.63
CA GLY A 128 -29.31 -18.93 -15.70
C GLY A 128 -27.95 -18.29 -15.38
N ASP A 129 -27.93 -17.05 -14.89
CA ASP A 129 -26.71 -16.32 -14.59
C ASP A 129 -26.34 -16.42 -13.11
N TYR A 130 -25.03 -16.57 -12.86
CA TYR A 130 -24.48 -16.59 -11.52
C TYR A 130 -24.34 -15.18 -10.95
N SER A 131 -24.77 -14.99 -9.71
CA SER A 131 -24.54 -13.76 -8.93
C SER A 131 -24.12 -14.10 -7.50
N LEU A 132 -23.18 -13.34 -6.95
CA LEU A 132 -22.72 -13.51 -5.56
C LEU A 132 -23.85 -13.33 -4.54
N ALA A 133 -24.78 -12.41 -4.80
CA ALA A 133 -25.93 -12.18 -3.92
C ALA A 133 -26.85 -13.41 -3.89
N ASN A 134 -27.11 -13.99 -5.06
CA ASN A 134 -27.90 -15.21 -5.21
C ASN A 134 -27.21 -16.40 -4.53
N TYR A 135 -25.89 -16.50 -4.67
CA TYR A 135 -25.08 -17.50 -3.99
C TYR A 135 -25.19 -17.39 -2.46
N PHE A 136 -24.97 -16.20 -1.89
CA PHE A 136 -25.08 -16.00 -0.44
C PHE A 136 -26.49 -16.32 0.06
N PHE A 137 -27.52 -15.90 -0.67
CA PHE A 137 -28.91 -16.21 -0.33
C PHE A 137 -29.20 -17.72 -0.40
N ALA A 138 -28.72 -18.40 -1.43
CA ALA A 138 -28.85 -19.84 -1.59
C ALA A 138 -28.14 -20.62 -0.48
N VAL A 139 -26.92 -20.25 -0.12
CA VAL A 139 -26.16 -20.87 0.98
C VAL A 139 -26.86 -20.65 2.32
N TYR A 140 -27.34 -19.43 2.58
CA TYR A 140 -28.07 -19.11 3.80
C TYR A 140 -29.35 -19.94 3.93
N LYS A 141 -30.17 -20.02 2.86
CA LYS A 141 -31.48 -20.68 2.93
C LYS A 141 -31.41 -22.20 2.77
N PHE A 142 -30.65 -22.69 1.79
CA PHE A 142 -30.65 -24.09 1.37
C PHE A 142 -29.29 -24.79 1.53
N GLY A 143 -28.21 -24.04 1.78
CA GLY A 143 -26.87 -24.60 1.92
C GLY A 143 -26.74 -25.63 3.04
N ARG A 144 -25.88 -26.63 2.81
CA ARG A 144 -25.46 -27.58 3.86
C ARG A 144 -24.65 -26.85 4.92
N GLU A 145 -24.59 -27.42 6.12
CA GLU A 145 -23.86 -26.82 7.25
C GLU A 145 -22.38 -26.57 6.94
N GLY A 146 -21.72 -27.48 6.20
CA GLY A 146 -20.34 -27.29 5.75
C GLY A 146 -20.16 -26.08 4.83
N VAL A 147 -21.09 -25.88 3.87
CA VAL A 147 -21.04 -24.75 2.93
C VAL A 147 -21.31 -23.43 3.65
N ARG A 148 -22.24 -23.43 4.61
CA ARG A 148 -22.52 -22.25 5.46
C ARG A 148 -21.31 -21.85 6.30
N LYS A 149 -20.66 -22.81 6.96
CA LYS A 149 -19.44 -22.57 7.74
C LYS A 149 -18.29 -22.10 6.86
N GLY A 150 -18.16 -22.64 5.64
CA GLY A 150 -17.20 -22.20 4.64
C GLY A 150 -17.41 -20.73 4.28
N LEU A 151 -18.63 -20.36 3.89
CA LEU A 151 -18.98 -18.99 3.55
C LEU A 151 -18.77 -18.03 4.73
N GLU A 152 -19.13 -18.42 5.95
CA GLU A 152 -18.89 -17.60 7.14
C GLU A 152 -17.39 -17.33 7.36
N LYS A 153 -16.54 -18.34 7.15
CA LYS A 153 -15.09 -18.21 7.25
C LYS A 153 -14.52 -17.31 6.15
N GLU A 154 -15.00 -17.45 4.92
CA GLU A 154 -14.62 -16.58 3.79
C GLU A 154 -15.00 -15.13 4.10
N LEU A 155 -16.25 -14.86 4.47
CA LEU A 155 -16.71 -13.50 4.81
C LEU A 155 -15.93 -12.89 5.97
N LYS A 156 -15.61 -13.67 7.01
CA LYS A 156 -14.74 -13.22 8.11
C LYS A 156 -13.35 -12.87 7.63
N THR A 157 -12.76 -13.72 6.78
CA THR A 157 -11.42 -13.50 6.23
C THR A 157 -11.39 -12.25 5.35
N THR A 158 -12.33 -12.13 4.41
CA THR A 158 -12.47 -10.96 3.54
C THR A 158 -12.72 -9.68 4.35
N GLY A 159 -13.56 -9.74 5.39
CA GLY A 159 -13.83 -8.59 6.27
C GLY A 159 -12.59 -8.11 7.04
N VAL A 160 -11.82 -9.04 7.61
CA VAL A 160 -10.55 -8.71 8.28
C VAL A 160 -9.54 -8.12 7.30
N SER A 161 -9.40 -8.73 6.11
CA SER A 161 -8.52 -8.22 5.06
C SER A 161 -8.93 -6.83 4.57
N ALA A 162 -10.23 -6.58 4.42
CA ALA A 162 -10.76 -5.26 4.04
C ALA A 162 -10.42 -4.19 5.08
N LEU A 163 -10.52 -4.52 6.37
CA LEU A 163 -10.14 -3.62 7.45
C LEU A 163 -8.63 -3.30 7.40
N ILE A 164 -7.77 -4.30 7.19
CA ILE A 164 -6.33 -4.11 7.07
C ILE A 164 -6.01 -3.18 5.88
N VAL A 165 -6.60 -3.44 4.72
CA VAL A 165 -6.41 -2.63 3.51
C VAL A 165 -6.89 -1.20 3.72
N PHE A 166 -8.01 -1.01 4.39
CA PHE A 166 -8.51 0.31 4.76
C PHE A 166 -7.52 1.05 5.65
N LEU A 167 -7.04 0.40 6.72
CA LEU A 167 -6.06 0.99 7.65
C LEU A 167 -4.74 1.35 6.96
N VAL A 168 -4.20 0.46 6.13
CA VAL A 168 -2.98 0.68 5.34
C VAL A 168 -3.18 1.83 4.36
N SER A 169 -4.32 1.91 3.69
CA SER A 169 -4.62 2.99 2.73
C SER A 169 -4.77 4.34 3.43
N VAL A 170 -5.48 4.38 4.56
CA VAL A 170 -5.58 5.58 5.39
C VAL A 170 -4.20 6.01 5.90
N PHE A 171 -3.37 5.07 6.35
CA PHE A 171 -2.00 5.33 6.78
C PHE A 171 -1.15 5.89 5.63
N PHE A 172 -1.26 5.31 4.44
CA PHE A 172 -0.55 5.76 3.24
C PHE A 172 -0.94 7.19 2.82
N ILE A 173 -2.24 7.52 2.87
CA ILE A 173 -2.75 8.85 2.57
C ILE A 173 -2.31 9.85 3.65
N ARG A 174 -2.42 9.48 4.93
CA ARG A 174 -2.05 10.35 6.06
C ARG A 174 -0.56 10.58 6.20
N THR A 175 0.27 9.66 5.71
CA THR A 175 1.71 9.90 5.63
C THR A 175 1.94 11.02 4.61
N LEU A 176 1.99 12.26 5.08
CA LEU A 176 2.26 13.44 4.24
C LEU A 176 3.61 13.25 3.56
N ARG A 177 3.68 13.61 2.27
CA ARG A 177 4.97 13.67 1.56
C ARG A 177 5.84 14.68 2.34
N PRO A 178 7.06 14.32 2.77
CA PRO A 178 7.97 15.32 3.32
C PRO A 178 8.10 16.45 2.28
N THR A 179 8.28 17.69 2.73
CA THR A 179 8.55 18.79 1.79
C THR A 179 10.05 18.92 1.64
N ASP A 180 10.49 19.39 0.47
CA ASP A 180 11.89 19.73 0.25
C ASP A 180 12.40 20.71 1.32
N ILE A 181 13.70 20.64 1.57
CA ILE A 181 14.40 21.54 2.49
C ILE A 181 14.78 22.80 1.71
N PHE A 182 14.32 23.96 2.17
CA PHE A 182 14.60 25.24 1.52
C PHE A 182 15.71 25.98 2.25
N PHE A 183 16.71 26.42 1.50
CA PHE A 183 17.77 27.31 1.94
C PHE A 183 17.50 28.70 1.36
N ASP A 184 17.09 29.64 2.20
CA ASP A 184 16.90 31.04 1.83
C ASP A 184 18.22 31.78 2.04
N ARG A 185 18.87 32.14 0.92
CA ARG A 185 20.17 32.82 0.92
C ARG A 185 20.08 34.27 1.36
N LYS A 186 18.96 34.94 1.08
CA LYS A 186 18.73 36.34 1.47
C LYS A 186 18.56 36.47 2.98
N ARG A 187 17.87 35.52 3.60
CA ARG A 187 17.56 35.54 5.04
C ARG A 187 18.55 34.75 5.89
N GLY A 188 19.40 33.91 5.28
CA GLY A 188 20.38 33.11 6.00
C GLY A 188 19.76 31.96 6.82
N ILE A 189 18.60 31.45 6.38
CA ILE A 189 17.82 30.45 7.10
C ILE A 189 17.55 29.21 6.23
N VAL A 190 17.50 28.06 6.88
CA VAL A 190 16.99 26.80 6.35
C VAL A 190 15.63 26.56 6.96
N TYR A 191 14.65 26.15 6.16
CA TYR A 191 13.38 25.71 6.68
C TYR A 191 12.84 24.51 5.91
N THR A 192 12.06 23.69 6.62
CA THR A 192 11.32 22.56 6.04
C THR A 192 9.98 22.43 6.75
N TRP A 193 9.01 21.84 6.06
CA TRP A 193 7.69 21.56 6.63
C TRP A 193 7.48 20.05 6.73
N PHE A 194 7.14 19.59 7.94
CA PHE A 194 6.78 18.19 8.17
C PHE A 194 5.62 18.07 9.16
N TYR A 195 4.62 17.24 8.84
CA TYR A 195 3.44 16.99 9.68
C TYR A 195 2.77 18.25 10.27
N GLY A 196 2.51 19.28 9.44
CA GLY A 196 1.86 20.49 9.93
C GLY A 196 2.76 21.39 10.78
N ARG A 197 4.04 21.05 10.97
CA ARG A 197 5.04 21.84 11.72
C ARG A 197 6.11 22.36 10.78
N VAL A 198 6.54 23.59 11.02
CA VAL A 198 7.68 24.22 10.34
C VAL A 198 8.90 24.10 11.24
N ALA A 199 9.97 23.52 10.72
CA ALA A 199 11.29 23.56 11.33
C ALA A 199 12.13 24.59 10.58
N ALA A 200 12.74 25.53 11.30
CA ALA A 200 13.62 26.53 10.72
C ALA A 200 14.87 26.73 11.58
N CYS A 201 16.02 26.93 10.93
CA CYS A 201 17.30 27.13 11.59
C CYS A 201 18.13 28.13 10.80
N ARG A 202 18.97 28.94 11.47
CA ARG A 202 19.99 29.76 10.80
C ARG A 202 21.12 28.87 10.28
N PHE A 203 21.77 29.26 9.19
CA PHE A 203 22.90 28.50 8.62
C PHE A 203 24.01 28.20 9.64
N GLU A 204 24.29 29.16 10.54
CA GLU A 204 25.32 29.04 11.59
C GLU A 204 25.06 27.90 12.59
N ASN A 205 23.80 27.49 12.72
CA ASN A 205 23.36 26.48 13.66
C ASN A 205 22.92 25.19 12.95
N LEU A 206 23.06 25.11 11.62
CA LEU A 206 22.70 23.91 10.88
C LEU A 206 23.75 22.81 11.13
N GLY A 207 23.28 21.73 11.72
CA GLY A 207 24.05 20.50 11.88
C GLY A 207 23.72 19.51 10.77
N PHE A 208 24.60 18.54 10.53
CA PHE A 208 24.27 17.39 9.69
C PHE A 208 24.69 16.08 10.37
N LEU A 209 23.86 15.06 10.20
CA LEU A 209 24.08 13.68 10.63
C LEU A 209 24.21 12.80 9.40
N GLU A 210 25.34 12.11 9.27
CA GLU A 210 25.55 11.14 8.19
C GLU A 210 24.98 9.78 8.63
N LYS A 211 24.01 9.25 7.88
CA LYS A 211 23.48 7.88 8.03
C LYS A 211 23.83 7.04 6.81
N SER A 212 23.74 5.71 6.94
CA SER A 212 23.94 4.78 5.81
C SER A 212 23.00 5.03 4.62
N THR A 213 21.87 5.71 4.84
CA THR A 213 20.89 6.09 3.82
C THR A 213 21.11 7.49 3.24
N GLY A 214 22.14 8.22 3.68
CA GLY A 214 22.45 9.59 3.25
C GLY A 214 22.59 10.60 4.41
N ILE A 215 22.80 11.86 4.04
CA ILE A 215 22.93 12.98 4.98
C ILE A 215 21.54 13.43 5.46
N VAL A 216 21.38 13.61 6.77
CA VAL A 216 20.18 14.13 7.43
C VAL A 216 20.53 15.46 8.09
N LEU A 217 19.75 16.50 7.81
CA LEU A 217 19.87 17.84 8.39
C LEU A 217 18.96 18.00 9.62
#